data_AF-A0A834ZAK2-F1
#
_entry.id   AF-A0A834ZAK2-F1
#
_cell.length_a   1.000
_cell.length_b   1.000
_cell.length_c   1.000
_cell.angle_alpha   90.00
_cell.angle_beta   90.00
_cell.angle_gamma   90.00
#
_symmetry.space_group_name_H-M   'P 1'
#
loop_
_entity.id
_entity.type
_entity.pdbx_description
1 polymer ?
#
loop_
_entity_poly.entity_id
_entity_poly.type
_entity_poly.pdbx_seq_one_letter_code
_entity_poly.pdbx_strand_id
1 'polypeptide(L)'
;MVDDIAKLWGVDLGVKVMAAPEYCHTNFTKYFTYAFWLDPVLAGTFQGRKPCYFNTGVMVVDVDKWRGGGYTQKVEEWMAVQKQKRIYLLGSLPPFLLVLAGNIKAVDHRWNQHGLGGDNLEGKCRSLHPGPISLLHWSGKGKPWLKLDSRKPCTVDYLWAPYDLYRSSTLSLEE
;
A
#
# COMPACT_ATOMS: atom_id res chain seq x y z
N MET A 1 2.81 9.30 -11.21
CA MET A 1 1.36 9.21 -11.51
C MET A 1 1.23 9.42 -13.00
N VAL A 2 0.34 8.69 -13.69
CA VAL A 2 0.21 8.74 -15.16
C VAL A 2 -1.22 9.07 -15.62
N ASP A 3 -2.07 9.50 -14.69
CA ASP A 3 -3.48 9.84 -14.90
C ASP A 3 -3.87 10.99 -13.95
N ASP A 4 -5.04 11.59 -14.16
CA ASP A 4 -5.55 12.71 -13.36
C ASP A 4 -6.12 12.24 -12.00
N ILE A 5 -5.50 12.71 -10.91
CA ILE A 5 -5.90 12.38 -9.54
C ILE A 5 -7.32 12.85 -9.18
N ALA A 6 -7.87 13.84 -9.88
CA ALA A 6 -9.23 14.32 -9.66
C ALA A 6 -10.27 13.19 -9.85
N LYS A 7 -9.98 12.21 -10.72
CA LYS A 7 -10.82 11.02 -10.91
C LYS A 7 -10.89 10.13 -9.66
N LEU A 8 -9.78 10.03 -8.90
CA LEU A 8 -9.75 9.32 -7.63
C LEU A 8 -10.45 10.12 -6.53
N TRP A 9 -10.26 11.44 -6.52
CA TRP A 9 -10.96 12.35 -5.60
C TRP A 9 -12.49 12.26 -5.75
N GLY A 10 -12.98 12.14 -6.98
CA GLY A 10 -14.42 12.01 -7.28
C GLY A 10 -15.08 10.68 -6.88
N VAL A 11 -14.37 9.78 -6.20
CA VAL A 11 -14.95 8.52 -5.73
C VAL A 11 -15.97 8.79 -4.63
N ASP A 12 -17.21 8.34 -4.86
CA ASP A 12 -18.25 8.34 -3.83
C ASP A 12 -17.98 7.25 -2.77
N LEU A 13 -17.67 7.72 -1.57
CA LEU A 13 -17.43 6.89 -0.38
C LEU A 13 -18.72 6.37 0.26
N GLY A 14 -19.87 6.98 -0.04
CA GLY A 14 -21.13 6.71 0.66
C GLY A 14 -20.96 6.77 2.17
N VAL A 15 -21.33 5.69 2.86
CA VAL A 15 -21.20 5.55 4.32
C VAL A 15 -19.81 5.14 4.80
N LYS A 16 -18.88 4.81 3.89
CA LYS A 16 -17.52 4.38 4.24
C LYS A 16 -16.65 5.60 4.55
N VAL A 17 -15.66 5.41 5.43
CA VAL A 17 -14.68 6.45 5.78
C VAL A 17 -13.52 6.53 4.79
N MET A 18 -13.23 5.43 4.08
CA MET A 18 -12.06 5.29 3.23
C MET A 18 -12.39 4.49 1.98
N ALA A 19 -11.73 4.83 0.87
CA ALA A 19 -11.57 3.97 -0.29
C ALA A 19 -10.12 3.58 -0.56
N ALA A 20 -9.90 2.35 -1.05
CA ALA A 20 -8.61 1.87 -1.52
C ALA A 20 -8.81 0.66 -2.48
N PRO A 21 -7.81 0.33 -3.33
CA PRO A 21 -7.83 -0.92 -4.09
C PRO A 21 -7.78 -2.16 -3.18
N GLU A 22 -8.77 -3.05 -3.31
CA GLU A 22 -8.87 -4.31 -2.54
C GLU A 22 -8.40 -5.53 -3.33
N TYR A 23 -7.59 -6.39 -2.71
CA TYR A 23 -7.04 -7.61 -3.30
C TYR A 23 -7.47 -8.84 -2.50
N CYS A 24 -8.75 -9.21 -2.64
CA CYS A 24 -9.36 -10.33 -1.92
C CYS A 24 -8.81 -11.72 -2.32
N HIS A 25 -8.07 -11.83 -3.43
CA HIS A 25 -7.42 -13.08 -3.84
C HIS A 25 -6.16 -13.41 -3.00
N THR A 26 -5.67 -12.45 -2.21
CA THR A 26 -4.50 -12.64 -1.37
C THR A 26 -4.86 -13.38 -0.09
N ASN A 27 -3.92 -14.17 0.43
CA ASN A 27 -4.11 -14.83 1.72
C ASN A 27 -3.98 -13.81 2.86
N PHE A 28 -5.12 -13.29 3.32
CA PHE A 28 -5.22 -12.28 4.37
C PHE A 28 -4.58 -12.73 5.71
N THR A 29 -4.61 -14.02 6.01
CA THR A 29 -4.03 -14.59 7.23
C THR A 29 -2.54 -14.28 7.38
N LYS A 30 -1.81 -14.11 6.26
CA LYS A 30 -0.36 -13.84 6.25
C LYS A 30 0.03 -12.47 6.83
N TYR A 31 -0.90 -11.55 7.01
CA TYR A 31 -0.61 -10.22 7.55
C TYR A 31 -0.56 -10.17 9.09
N PHE A 32 -0.94 -11.26 9.76
CA PHE A 32 -0.92 -11.40 11.21
C PHE A 32 -0.17 -12.67 11.62
N THR A 33 0.30 -12.72 12.87
CA THR A 33 1.03 -13.88 13.40
C THR A 33 0.07 -15.03 13.70
N TYR A 34 0.61 -16.26 13.76
CA TYR A 34 -0.15 -17.42 14.23
C TYR A 34 -0.77 -17.20 15.62
N ALA A 35 -0.02 -16.53 16.53
CA ALA A 35 -0.47 -16.20 17.87
C ALA A 35 -1.66 -15.20 17.91
N PHE A 36 -1.82 -14.36 16.87
CA PHE A 36 -3.01 -13.52 16.73
C PHE A 36 -4.24 -14.36 16.40
N TRP A 37 -4.12 -15.29 15.45
CA TRP A 37 -5.25 -16.12 15.01
C TRP A 37 -5.68 -17.17 16.04
N LEU A 38 -4.76 -17.62 16.90
CA LEU A 38 -5.08 -18.52 18.02
C LEU A 38 -5.85 -17.85 19.16
N ASP A 39 -5.85 -16.52 19.23
CA ASP A 39 -6.49 -15.76 20.29
C ASP A 39 -7.90 -15.35 19.85
N PRO A 40 -8.99 -15.96 20.40
CA PRO A 40 -10.34 -15.70 19.93
C PRO A 40 -10.79 -14.26 20.15
N VAL A 41 -10.23 -13.57 21.16
CA VAL A 41 -10.55 -12.17 21.44
C VAL A 41 -9.96 -11.28 20.34
N LEU A 42 -8.71 -11.53 19.96
CA LEU A 42 -8.05 -10.77 18.89
C LEU A 42 -8.64 -11.09 17.52
N ALA A 43 -8.76 -12.36 17.17
CA ALA A 43 -9.33 -12.81 15.89
C ALA A 43 -10.80 -12.39 15.74
N GLY A 44 -11.54 -12.33 16.86
CA GLY A 44 -12.92 -11.86 16.93
C GLY A 44 -13.12 -10.45 16.39
N THR A 45 -12.05 -9.64 16.27
CA THR A 45 -12.14 -8.33 15.62
C THR A 45 -12.80 -8.44 14.23
N PHE A 46 -12.48 -9.47 13.45
CA PHE A 46 -12.99 -9.63 12.08
C PHE A 46 -14.37 -10.29 12.01
N GLN A 47 -15.00 -10.63 13.14
CA GLN A 47 -16.31 -11.27 13.16
C GLN A 47 -17.37 -10.39 12.45
N GLY A 48 -18.16 -11.00 11.58
CA GLY A 48 -19.17 -10.31 10.76
C GLY A 48 -18.61 -9.48 9.60
N ARG A 49 -17.28 -9.45 9.40
CA ARG A 49 -16.62 -8.79 8.27
C ARG A 49 -16.16 -9.82 7.24
N LYS A 50 -16.04 -9.39 5.98
CA LYS A 50 -15.32 -10.13 4.93
C LYS A 50 -14.02 -9.39 4.64
N PRO A 51 -12.97 -9.57 5.46
CA PRO A 51 -11.76 -8.78 5.33
C PRO A 51 -11.00 -9.14 4.06
N CYS A 52 -10.67 -8.12 3.28
CA CYS A 52 -9.73 -8.22 2.16
C CYS A 52 -8.48 -7.38 2.45
N TYR A 53 -7.36 -7.79 1.87
CA TYR A 53 -6.18 -6.95 1.85
C TYR A 53 -6.46 -5.70 1.02
N PHE A 54 -6.06 -4.55 1.54
CA PHE A 54 -5.83 -3.36 0.73
C PHE A 54 -4.44 -2.83 1.06
N ASN A 55 -3.88 -2.05 0.16
CA ASN A 55 -2.58 -1.43 0.36
C ASN A 55 -2.78 0.05 0.70
N THR A 56 -2.15 0.53 1.77
CA THR A 56 -2.23 1.92 2.23
C THR A 56 -1.41 2.92 1.40
N GLY A 57 -0.78 2.48 0.32
CA GLY A 57 0.00 3.35 -0.57
C GLY A 57 -0.85 4.37 -1.32
N VAL A 58 -2.13 4.08 -1.56
CA VAL A 58 -3.09 5.02 -2.16
C VAL A 58 -4.45 4.80 -1.50
N MET A 59 -4.97 5.87 -0.90
CA MET A 59 -6.26 5.86 -0.20
C MET A 59 -6.96 7.20 -0.39
N VAL A 60 -8.28 7.17 -0.43
CA VAL A 60 -9.13 8.35 -0.28
C VAL A 60 -9.76 8.28 1.10
N VAL A 61 -9.68 9.35 1.87
CA VAL A 61 -10.18 9.38 3.25
C VAL A 61 -11.13 10.57 3.41
N ASP A 62 -12.34 10.30 3.86
CA ASP A 62 -13.26 11.32 4.36
C ASP A 62 -12.77 11.74 5.75
N VAL A 63 -12.14 12.91 5.82
CA VAL A 63 -11.46 13.37 7.04
C VAL A 63 -12.45 13.67 8.16
N ASP A 64 -13.67 14.12 7.83
CA ASP A 64 -14.68 14.43 8.85
C ASP A 64 -15.28 13.16 9.44
N LYS A 65 -15.58 12.15 8.61
CA LYS A 65 -15.94 10.81 9.11
C LYS A 65 -14.79 10.15 9.87
N TRP A 66 -13.53 10.38 9.46
CA TRP A 66 -12.36 9.86 10.15
C TRP A 66 -12.25 10.41 11.57
N ARG A 67 -12.39 11.73 11.73
CA ARG A 67 -12.39 12.39 13.04
C ARG A 67 -13.60 12.00 13.87
N GLY A 68 -14.80 12.10 13.30
CA GLY A 68 -16.06 11.78 13.99
C GLY A 68 -16.16 10.32 14.43
N GLY A 69 -15.54 9.40 13.69
CA GLY A 69 -15.46 7.98 14.04
C GLY A 69 -14.30 7.58 14.94
N GLY A 70 -13.44 8.51 15.36
CA GLY A 70 -12.29 8.25 16.24
C GLY A 70 -11.28 7.25 15.66
N TYR A 71 -11.10 7.23 14.33
CA TYR A 71 -10.31 6.18 13.67
C TYR A 71 -8.81 6.24 14.00
N THR A 72 -8.25 7.43 14.26
CA THR A 72 -6.87 7.57 14.74
C THR A 72 -6.67 6.78 16.03
N GLN A 73 -7.54 6.99 17.02
CA GLN A 73 -7.45 6.30 18.31
C GLN A 73 -7.56 4.78 18.13
N LYS A 74 -8.51 4.30 17.32
CA LYS A 74 -8.67 2.86 17.03
C LYS A 74 -7.41 2.24 16.43
N VAL A 75 -6.75 2.96 15.51
CA VAL A 75 -5.48 2.51 14.91
C VAL A 75 -4.37 2.47 15.97
N GLU A 76 -4.25 3.52 16.79
CA GLU A 76 -3.23 3.61 17.85
C GLU A 76 -3.41 2.57 18.94
N GLU A 77 -4.65 2.22 19.30
CA GLU A 77 -4.97 1.13 20.23
C GLU A 77 -4.40 -0.21 19.75
N TRP A 78 -4.57 -0.53 18.46
CA TRP A 78 -3.96 -1.73 17.87
C TRP A 78 -2.43 -1.66 17.83
N MET A 79 -1.85 -0.47 17.65
CA MET A 79 -0.41 -0.27 17.76
C MET A 79 0.08 -0.50 19.20
N ALA A 80 -0.71 -0.13 20.20
CA ALA A 80 -0.40 -0.41 21.61
C ALA A 80 -0.47 -1.92 21.91
N VAL A 81 -1.48 -2.64 21.39
CA VAL A 81 -1.55 -4.12 21.48
C VAL A 81 -0.30 -4.75 20.86
N GLN A 82 0.12 -4.30 19.67
CA GLN A 82 1.33 -4.80 19.02
C GLN A 82 2.60 -4.61 19.87
N LYS A 83 2.70 -3.49 20.61
CA LYS A 83 3.85 -3.23 21.50
C LYS A 83 3.92 -4.23 22.65
N GLN A 84 2.78 -4.69 23.14
CA GLN A 84 2.69 -5.65 24.25
C GLN A 84 2.79 -7.10 23.77
N LYS A 85 2.14 -7.43 22.64
CA LYS A 85 2.08 -8.77 22.04
C LYS A 85 2.32 -8.66 20.55
N ARG A 86 3.30 -9.42 20.02
CA ARG A 86 3.63 -9.44 18.59
C ARG A 86 2.51 -10.12 17.78
N ILE A 87 1.53 -9.35 17.32
CA ILE A 87 0.37 -9.79 16.55
C ILE A 87 0.55 -9.67 15.03
N TYR A 88 1.57 -8.94 14.57
CA TYR A 88 2.04 -8.91 13.19
C TYR A 88 3.55 -8.69 13.11
N LEU A 89 4.16 -8.96 11.95
CA LEU A 89 5.61 -8.86 11.78
C LEU A 89 6.08 -7.41 11.69
N LEU A 90 5.83 -6.71 10.59
CA LEU A 90 6.35 -5.35 10.37
C LEU A 90 5.40 -4.54 9.47
N GLY A 91 5.57 -3.22 9.52
CA GLY A 91 4.88 -2.26 8.65
C GLY A 91 3.74 -1.51 9.34
N SER A 92 3.31 -0.44 8.70
CA SER A 92 2.20 0.41 9.14
C SER A 92 0.83 -0.10 8.72
N LEU A 93 0.77 -1.08 7.80
CA LEU A 93 -0.47 -1.57 7.22
C LEU A 93 -1.35 -2.40 8.17
N PRO A 94 -0.82 -3.35 8.98
CA PRO A 94 -1.69 -4.24 9.77
C PRO A 94 -2.68 -3.52 10.72
N PRO A 95 -2.32 -2.41 11.39
CA PRO A 95 -3.30 -1.60 12.15
C PRO A 95 -4.48 -1.10 11.32
N PHE A 96 -4.24 -0.66 10.08
CA PHE A 96 -5.33 -0.26 9.18
C PHE A 96 -6.21 -1.45 8.79
N LEU A 97 -5.62 -2.61 8.53
CA LEU A 97 -6.39 -3.83 8.23
C LEU A 97 -7.29 -4.22 9.41
N LEU A 98 -6.79 -4.17 10.64
CA LEU A 98 -7.56 -4.47 11.86
C LEU A 98 -8.80 -3.58 11.98
N VAL A 99 -8.64 -2.28 11.71
CA VAL A 99 -9.73 -1.30 11.85
C VAL A 99 -10.68 -1.29 10.65
N LEU A 100 -10.19 -1.51 9.43
CA LEU A 100 -10.92 -1.16 8.20
C LEU A 100 -11.14 -2.30 7.22
N ALA A 101 -10.43 -3.42 7.30
CA ALA A 101 -10.61 -4.51 6.34
C ALA A 101 -12.06 -5.02 6.36
N GLY A 102 -12.67 -5.11 5.17
CA GLY A 102 -14.09 -5.44 4.99
C GLY A 102 -15.05 -4.26 5.25
N ASN A 103 -14.54 -3.05 5.50
CA ASN A 103 -15.34 -1.85 5.75
C ASN A 103 -14.80 -0.60 5.02
N ILE A 104 -14.27 -0.79 3.81
CA ILE A 104 -13.87 0.30 2.92
C ILE A 104 -14.68 0.27 1.63
N LYS A 105 -14.54 1.33 0.82
CA LYS A 105 -15.01 1.36 -0.56
C LYS A 105 -13.89 0.84 -1.47
N ALA A 106 -14.15 -0.24 -2.20
CA ALA A 106 -13.22 -0.69 -3.23
C ALA A 106 -13.15 0.32 -4.39
N VAL A 107 -11.93 0.57 -4.89
CA VAL A 107 -11.70 1.28 -6.15
C VAL A 107 -10.91 0.42 -7.12
N ASP A 108 -10.92 0.81 -8.40
CA ASP A 108 -10.22 0.13 -9.49
C ASP A 108 -8.72 -0.03 -9.16
N HIS A 109 -8.16 -1.21 -9.47
CA HIS A 109 -6.76 -1.56 -9.22
C HIS A 109 -5.78 -0.68 -9.99
N ARG A 110 -6.21 0.04 -11.04
CA ARG A 110 -5.40 1.05 -11.76
C ARG A 110 -4.74 2.06 -10.85
N TRP A 111 -5.36 2.33 -9.69
CA TRP A 111 -4.90 3.32 -8.73
C TRP A 111 -3.74 2.84 -7.86
N ASN A 112 -3.33 1.57 -7.95
CA ASN A 112 -2.20 1.08 -7.17
C ASN A 112 -1.52 -0.12 -7.82
N GLN A 113 -0.77 0.13 -8.89
CA GLN A 113 0.09 -0.88 -9.51
C GLN A 113 1.32 -1.13 -8.62
N HIS A 114 1.13 -1.92 -7.56
CA HIS A 114 2.09 -2.13 -6.48
C HIS A 114 3.06 -3.30 -6.72
N GLY A 115 4.02 -3.46 -5.83
CA GLY A 115 5.00 -4.56 -5.86
C GLY A 115 6.16 -4.32 -6.83
N LEU A 116 6.26 -3.15 -7.47
CA LEU A 116 7.33 -2.83 -8.42
C LEU A 116 8.69 -2.70 -7.73
N GLY A 117 8.68 -2.49 -6.41
CA GLY A 117 9.87 -2.48 -5.59
C GLY A 117 10.50 -3.86 -5.38
N GLY A 118 9.81 -4.96 -5.72
CA GLY A 118 10.36 -6.32 -5.77
C GLY A 118 11.07 -6.84 -4.52
N ASP A 119 11.60 -8.06 -4.64
CA ASP A 119 12.56 -8.61 -3.69
C ASP A 119 13.98 -8.37 -4.21
N ASN A 120 14.79 -7.64 -3.43
CA ASN A 120 16.16 -7.28 -3.81
C ASN A 120 17.09 -8.49 -3.88
N LEU A 121 16.66 -9.64 -3.36
CA LEU A 121 17.47 -10.85 -3.26
C LEU A 121 17.70 -11.53 -4.62
N GLU A 122 16.73 -11.48 -5.54
CA GLU A 122 16.83 -12.20 -6.82
C GLU A 122 16.91 -11.27 -8.05
N GLY A 123 16.79 -9.94 -7.87
CA GLY A 123 16.80 -8.99 -8.98
C GLY A 123 15.65 -9.15 -9.98
N LYS A 124 14.59 -9.88 -9.60
CA LYS A 124 13.47 -10.19 -10.51
C LYS A 124 12.58 -8.96 -10.73
N CYS A 125 12.35 -8.65 -12.00
CA CYS A 125 11.38 -7.64 -12.42
C CYS A 125 9.98 -8.22 -12.41
N ARG A 126 9.07 -7.57 -11.67
CA ARG A 126 7.65 -7.94 -11.64
C ARG A 126 6.93 -7.29 -12.82
N SER A 127 6.13 -8.08 -13.54
CA SER A 127 5.22 -7.57 -14.57
C SER A 127 4.10 -6.71 -13.97
N LEU A 128 3.59 -5.79 -14.78
CA LEU A 128 2.39 -5.01 -14.43
C LEU A 128 1.17 -5.95 -14.37
N HIS A 129 0.21 -5.65 -13.51
CA HIS A 129 -1.05 -6.39 -13.48
C HIS A 129 -1.90 -5.95 -14.68
N PRO A 130 -2.75 -6.84 -15.23
CA PRO A 130 -3.59 -6.49 -16.37
C PRO A 130 -4.54 -5.34 -16.05
N GLY A 131 -4.84 -4.51 -17.05
CA GLY A 131 -5.79 -3.41 -16.95
C GLY A 131 -5.14 -2.03 -17.11
N PRO A 132 -5.95 -0.97 -17.03
CA PRO A 132 -5.45 0.41 -17.09
C PRO A 132 -4.59 0.73 -15.87
N ILE A 133 -3.69 1.70 -16.03
CA ILE A 133 -2.74 2.09 -14.99
C ILE A 133 -2.83 3.60 -14.81
N SER A 134 -3.08 4.02 -13.57
CA SER A 134 -3.12 5.44 -13.17
C SER A 134 -1.96 5.78 -12.23
N LEU A 135 -1.50 4.79 -11.43
CA LEU A 135 -0.42 4.99 -10.45
C LEU A 135 0.46 3.75 -10.33
N LEU A 136 1.77 3.97 -10.49
CA LEU A 136 2.83 2.98 -10.29
C LEU A 136 3.41 3.10 -8.88
N HIS A 137 3.52 1.99 -8.16
CA HIS A 137 3.96 1.97 -6.77
C HIS A 137 5.12 0.98 -6.57
N TRP A 138 6.33 1.55 -6.38
CA TRP A 138 7.55 0.83 -5.99
C TRP A 138 7.56 0.44 -4.50
N SER A 139 6.52 -0.27 -4.07
CA SER A 139 6.44 -0.86 -2.74
C SER A 139 7.49 -1.95 -2.58
N GLY A 140 8.27 -1.91 -1.50
CA GLY A 140 9.40 -2.80 -1.28
C GLY A 140 10.73 -2.05 -1.22
N LYS A 141 11.83 -2.81 -1.25
CA LYS A 141 13.19 -2.29 -1.06
C LYS A 141 13.87 -1.85 -2.37
N GLY A 142 13.44 -2.38 -3.52
CA GLY A 142 14.07 -2.14 -4.83
C GLY A 142 13.55 -0.87 -5.47
N LYS A 143 14.07 0.26 -5.01
CA LYS A 143 13.70 1.57 -5.53
C LYS A 143 14.24 1.78 -6.96
N PRO A 144 13.51 2.53 -7.81
CA PRO A 144 13.88 2.68 -9.22
C PRO A 144 15.26 3.34 -9.38
N TRP A 145 15.57 4.38 -8.59
CA TRP A 145 16.90 5.01 -8.59
C TRP A 145 18.02 4.02 -8.27
N LEU A 146 17.87 3.19 -7.22
CA LEU A 146 18.89 2.18 -6.88
C LEU A 146 19.15 1.18 -8.01
N LYS A 147 18.12 0.80 -8.76
CA LYS A 147 18.24 -0.13 -9.89
C LYS A 147 18.86 0.55 -11.12
N LEU A 148 18.51 1.81 -11.36
CA LEU A 148 19.10 2.62 -12.43
C LEU A 148 20.60 2.86 -12.16
N ASP A 149 20.95 3.30 -10.95
CA ASP A 149 22.34 3.55 -10.52
C ASP A 149 23.21 2.29 -10.59
N SER A 150 22.63 1.13 -10.23
CA SER A 150 23.32 -0.17 -10.31
C SER A 150 23.33 -0.77 -11.72
N ARG A 151 22.83 -0.06 -12.73
CA ARG A 151 22.72 -0.51 -14.14
C ARG A 151 21.98 -1.84 -14.29
N LYS A 152 21.03 -2.11 -13.40
CA LYS A 152 20.13 -3.28 -13.43
C LYS A 152 18.65 -2.87 -13.34
N PRO A 153 18.17 -1.94 -14.19
CA PRO A 153 16.78 -1.50 -14.15
C PRO A 153 15.85 -2.56 -14.72
N CYS A 154 14.64 -2.60 -14.16
CA CYS A 154 13.48 -3.15 -14.83
C CYS A 154 12.95 -2.15 -15.86
N THR A 155 12.27 -2.64 -16.90
CA THR A 155 11.67 -1.78 -17.94
C THR A 155 10.80 -0.67 -17.36
N VAL A 156 10.03 -0.98 -16.30
CA VAL A 156 9.17 0.00 -15.62
C VAL A 156 9.95 1.11 -14.90
N ASP A 157 11.19 0.86 -14.48
CA ASP A 157 12.00 1.84 -13.74
C ASP A 157 12.37 3.05 -14.61
N TYR A 158 12.46 2.87 -15.94
CA TYR A 158 12.66 3.96 -16.89
C TYR A 158 11.48 4.94 -16.94
N LEU A 159 10.27 4.56 -16.51
CA LEU A 159 9.16 5.50 -16.38
C LEU A 159 9.36 6.48 -15.23
N TRP A 160 10.21 6.14 -14.26
CA TRP A 160 10.59 7.04 -13.18
C TRP A 160 11.77 7.95 -13.56
N ALA A 161 12.70 7.47 -14.39
CA ALA A 161 13.97 8.14 -14.71
C ALA A 161 13.85 9.63 -15.12
N PRO A 162 12.85 10.07 -15.93
CA PRO A 162 12.70 11.49 -16.27
C PRO A 162 12.39 12.41 -15.08
N TYR A 163 11.91 11.84 -13.97
CA TYR A 163 11.59 12.57 -12.74
C TYR A 163 12.71 12.49 -11.71
N ASP A 164 13.83 11.88 -12.05
CA ASP A 164 15.00 11.92 -11.20
C ASP A 164 15.52 13.35 -11.10
N LEU A 165 15.44 13.92 -9.90
CA LEU A 165 15.93 15.27 -9.63
C LEU A 165 17.45 15.29 -9.42
N TYR A 166 18.09 14.12 -9.39
CA TYR A 166 19.54 14.01 -9.34
C TYR A 166 20.15 14.61 -10.61
N ARG A 167 20.63 15.85 -10.49
CA ARG A 167 21.48 16.47 -11.49
C ARG A 167 22.91 16.02 -11.20
N SER A 168 23.42 15.09 -12.00
CA SER A 168 24.86 14.81 -12.00
C SER A 168 25.58 16.11 -12.36
N SER A 169 26.48 16.59 -11.50
CA SER A 169 27.31 17.78 -11.74
C SER A 169 28.42 17.52 -12.77
N THR A 170 28.20 16.61 -13.71
CA THR A 170 29.13 16.24 -14.78
C THR A 170 28.47 16.50 -16.13
N LEU A 171 28.30 17.78 -16.42
CA LEU A 171 28.26 18.33 -17.77
C LEU A 171 28.87 19.75 -17.70
N SER A 172 30.16 19.78 -17.36
CA SER A 172 31.02 20.96 -17.58
C SER A 172 32.48 20.56 -17.85
N LEU A 173 32.68 19.42 -18.53
CA LEU A 173 33.92 19.00 -19.17
C LEU A 173 33.46 18.14 -20.35
N GLU A 174 33.66 18.42 -21.63
CA GLU A 174 34.26 19.49 -22.43
C GLU A 174 33.66 19.29 -23.84
N GLU A 175 33.82 20.28 -24.73
CA GLU A 175 33.55 20.20 -26.19
C GLU A 175 34.20 18.99 -26.89
#